data_AF-A0AA51GBC9-F1
#
_entry.id   AF-A0AA51GBC9-F1
#
_cell.length_a   1.000
_cell.length_b   1.000
_cell.length_c   1.000
_cell.angle_alpha   90.00
_cell.angle_beta   90.00
_cell.angle_gamma   90.00
#
_symmetry.space_group_name_H-M   'P 1'
#
loop_
_entity.id
_entity.type
_entity.pdbx_description
1 polymer ?
#
loop_
_entity_poly.entity_id
_entity_poly.type
_entity_poly.pdbx_seq_one_letter_code
_entity_poly.pdbx_strand_id
1 'polypeptide(L)' 'ISFYQVNTGQAPTLLKKFERKPFNHLFWSPMGQFIVLANLGLTGGALEFLDTNDFTIMNVSDHY' A
#
# COMPACT_ATOMS: atom_id res chain seq x y z
N ILE A 1 -6.33 3.32 -4.18
CA ILE A 1 -5.22 2.45 -4.66
C ILE A 1 -5.81 1.11 -5.08
N SER A 2 -5.28 0.47 -6.11
CA SER A 2 -5.72 -0.86 -6.56
C SER A 2 -4.54 -1.83 -6.57
N PHE A 3 -4.72 -3.01 -5.98
CA PHE A 3 -3.73 -4.10 -5.93
C PHE A 3 -4.10 -5.17 -6.94
N TYR A 4 -3.13 -5.63 -7.71
CA TYR A 4 -3.30 -6.64 -8.74
C TYR A 4 -2.32 -7.79 -8.53
N GLN A 5 -2.77 -9.01 -8.78
CA GLN A 5 -1.91 -10.18 -8.91
C GLN A 5 -1.56 -10.40 -10.38
N VAL A 6 -0.29 -10.72 -10.63
CA VAL A 6 0.20 -11.06 -11.97
C VAL A 6 0.76 -12.47 -11.92
N ASN A 7 0.18 -13.36 -12.72
CA ASN A 7 0.69 -14.72 -12.92
C ASN A 7 1.17 -14.86 -14.38
N THR A 8 2.25 -15.60 -14.59
CA THR A 8 2.82 -15.81 -15.93
C THR A 8 1.79 -16.44 -16.87
N GLY A 9 1.59 -15.84 -18.05
CA GLY A 9 0.65 -16.32 -19.06
C GLY A 9 -0.83 -16.02 -18.76
N GLN A 10 -1.13 -15.27 -17.70
CA GLN A 10 -2.49 -14.84 -17.36
C GLN A 10 -2.58 -13.31 -17.38
N ALA A 11 -3.78 -12.79 -17.68
CA ALA A 11 -4.05 -11.38 -17.50
C ALA A 11 -3.98 -11.01 -16.00
N PRO A 12 -3.53 -9.80 -15.63
CA PRO A 12 -3.54 -9.34 -14.24
C PRO A 12 -4.94 -9.36 -13.64
N THR A 13 -5.06 -9.87 -12.41
CA THR A 13 -6.33 -9.96 -11.69
C THR A 13 -6.38 -8.91 -10.59
N LEU A 14 -7.47 -8.14 -10.51
CA LEU A 14 -7.69 -7.19 -9.41
C LEU A 14 -7.96 -7.97 -8.12
N LEU A 15 -7.13 -7.76 -7.10
CA LEU A 15 -7.30 -8.36 -5.77
C LEU A 15 -8.10 -7.46 -4.83
N LYS A 16 -7.71 -6.18 -4.74
CA LYS A 16 -8.31 -5.23 -3.80
C LYS A 16 -8.31 -3.84 -4.40
N LYS A 17 -9.40 -3.11 -4.20
CA LYS A 17 -9.48 -1.68 -4.46
C LYS A 17 -9.80 -0.97 -3.14
N PHE A 18 -8.89 -0.11 -2.71
CA PHE A 18 -9.11 0.76 -1.57
C PHE A 18 -9.87 2.02 -2.01
N GLU A 19 -10.68 2.53 -1.07
CA GLU A 19 -11.29 3.85 -1.20
C GLU A 19 -10.26 4.94 -1.44
N ARG A 20 -10.74 6.09 -1.92
CA ARG A 20 -9.91 7.18 -2.41
C ARG A 20 -9.33 7.97 -1.22
N LYS A 21 -8.27 7.43 -0.61
CA LYS A 21 -7.41 8.12 0.35
C LYS A 21 -6.28 8.90 -0.36
N PRO A 22 -5.77 10.01 0.21
CA PRO A 22 -4.81 10.91 -0.44
C PRO A 22 -3.36 10.41 -0.37
N PHE A 23 -3.11 9.11 -0.56
CA PHE A 23 -1.74 8.60 -0.60
C PHE A 23 -1.02 9.10 -1.85
N ASN A 24 0.22 9.56 -1.68
CA ASN A 24 1.08 10.07 -2.75
C ASN A 24 2.41 9.29 -2.90
N HIS A 25 2.75 8.42 -1.94
CA HIS A 25 3.90 7.53 -2.02
C HIS A 25 3.55 6.09 -1.62
N LEU A 26 4.24 5.13 -2.26
CA LEU A 26 4.10 3.71 -2.04
C LEU A 26 5.49 3.10 -1.86
N PHE A 27 5.74 2.45 -0.73
CA PHE A 27 7.02 1.83 -0.43
C PHE A 27 6.82 0.34 -0.14
N TRP A 28 7.23 -0.52 -1.06
CA TRP A 28 7.21 -1.96 -0.84
C TRP A 28 8.37 -2.39 0.05
N SER A 29 8.10 -3.32 0.96
CA SER A 29 9.15 -4.06 1.64
C SER A 29 10.00 -4.80 0.59
N PRO A 30 11.35 -4.74 0.68
CA PRO A 30 12.23 -5.49 -0.22
C PRO A 30 11.99 -7.01 -0.18
N MET A 31 11.46 -7.53 0.94
CA MET A 31 11.09 -8.94 1.07
C MET A 31 9.69 -9.26 0.52
N GLY A 32 9.00 -8.28 -0.08
CA GLY A 32 7.60 -8.41 -0.49
C GLY A 32 6.64 -8.39 0.70
N GLN A 33 5.41 -8.87 0.47
CA GLN A 33 4.28 -8.97 1.41
C GLN A 33 3.77 -7.66 2.03
N PHE A 34 4.65 -6.79 2.50
CA PHE A 34 4.29 -5.55 3.19
C PHE A 34 4.51 -4.35 2.29
N ILE A 35 3.63 -3.36 2.43
CA ILE A 35 3.74 -2.07 1.77
C ILE A 35 3.38 -0.95 2.74
N VAL A 36 4.09 0.17 2.67
CA VAL A 36 3.72 1.41 3.34
C VAL A 36 3.02 2.31 2.35
N LEU A 37 1.78 2.66 2.65
CA LEU A 37 1.01 3.67 1.93
C LEU A 37 1.21 5.00 2.66
N ALA A 38 1.81 5.98 2.00
CA ALA A 38 2.18 7.23 2.63
C ALA A 38 1.49 8.42 1.96
N ASN A 39 1.07 9.38 2.78
CA ASN A 39 0.72 10.72 2.37
C ASN A 39 1.75 11.68 3.01
N LEU A 40 2.78 12.04 2.25
CA LEU A 40 3.87 12.91 2.72
C LEU A 40 3.66 14.34 2.24
N GLY A 41 3.83 15.30 3.15
CA GLY A 41 3.93 16.73 2.87
C GLY A 41 5.33 17.27 3.18
N LEU A 42 5.47 18.59 3.17
CA LEU A 42 6.76 19.26 3.38
C LEU A 42 7.30 19.13 4.82
N THR A 43 6.42 19.01 5.82
CA THR A 43 6.78 19.06 7.25
C THR A 43 6.26 17.85 8.03
N GLY A 44 5.95 16.76 7.33
CA GLY A 44 5.37 15.58 7.94
C GLY A 44 4.40 14.84 7.02
N GLY A 45 3.80 13.76 7.52
CA GLY A 45 2.89 12.93 6.76
C GLY A 45 2.28 11.81 7.58
N ALA A 46 1.36 11.07 6.96
CA ALA A 46 0.72 9.90 7.53
C ALA A 46 1.17 8.63 6.79
N LEU A 47 1.44 7.57 7.55
CA LEU A 47 1.89 6.27 7.07
C LEU A 47 0.88 5.20 7.48
N GLU A 48 0.46 4.37 6.53
CA GLU A 48 -0.32 3.16 6.79
C GLU A 48 0.50 1.92 6.38
N PHE A 49 0.72 1.02 7.33
CA PHE A 49 1.46 -0.23 7.12
C PHE A 49 0.45 -1.33 6.78
N LEU A 50 0.55 -1.90 5.58
CA LEU A 50 -0.40 -2.85 5.05
C LEU A 50 0.27 -4.21 4.82
N ASP A 51 -0.36 -5.28 5.30
CA ASP A 51 -0.07 -6.66 4.86
C ASP A 51 -0.88 -6.96 3.59
N THR A 52 -0.22 -7.35 2.51
CA THR A 52 -0.87 -7.63 1.22
C THR A 52 -1.36 -9.07 1.05
N ASN A 53 -1.11 -9.95 2.02
CA ASN A 53 -1.66 -11.30 2.03
C ASN A 53 -3.18 -11.27 2.25
N ASP A 54 -3.65 -10.43 3.18
CA ASP A 54 -5.07 -10.30 3.55
C ASP A 54 -5.59 -8.85 3.47
N PHE A 55 -4.74 -7.88 3.11
CA PHE A 55 -5.05 -6.45 3.05
C PHE A 55 -5.39 -5.84 4.42
N THR A 56 -4.85 -6.40 5.51
CA THR A 56 -4.99 -5.86 6.86
C THR A 56 -4.05 -4.67 7.07
N ILE A 57 -4.60 -3.56 7.59
CA ILE A 57 -3.79 -2.42 8.06
C ILE A 57 -3.24 -2.81 9.43
N MET A 58 -1.93 -3.03 9.49
CA MET A 58 -1.23 -3.46 10.70
C MET A 58 -0.94 -2.30 11.65
N ASN A 59 -0.68 -1.12 11.10
CA ASN A 59 -0.36 0.06 11.88
C ASN A 59 -0.64 1.35 11.10
N VAL A 60 -0.88 2.43 11.83
CA VAL A 60 -1.00 3.80 11.31
C VAL A 60 -0.09 4.69 12.15
N SER A 61 0.76 5.48 11.51
CA SER A 61 1.71 6.36 12.19
C SER A 61 1.77 7.72 11.51
N ASP A 62 1.85 8.78 12.32
CA ASP A 62 2.25 10.10 11.84
C ASP A 62 3.78 10.18 11.79
N HIS A 63 4.30 10.99 10.86
CA HIS A 63 5.71 11.31 10.70
C HIS A 63 5.87 12.83 10.66
N TYR A 64 6.87 13.37 11.34
CA TYR A 64 7.14 14.81 11.46
C TYR A 64 8.58 15.13 11.09
#